data_AF-A0A497M5U1-F1
#
_entry.id   AF-A0A497M5U1-F1
#
_cell.length_a   1.000
_cell.length_b   1.000
_cell.length_c   1.000
_cell.angle_alpha   90.00
_cell.angle_beta   90.00
_cell.angle_gamma   90.00
#
_symmetry.space_group_name_H-M   'P 1'
#
loop_
_entity.id
_entity.type
_entity.pdbx_description
1 polymer ?
#
loop_
_entity_poly.entity_id
_entity_poly.type
_entity_poly.pdbx_seq_one_letter_code
_entity_poly.pdbx_strand_id
1 'polypeptide(L)'
;MLKATIIECPFAILAFNEKNEIVGKVMFPKKPEETAKKLQDLKRGKPIKELEVLVGDLKKKGYKSFVVESESIASILKEKLGVEAEILKPASAGEYLRGKMEEIALTLGFIKKPEQLKTWIHNLTVELTKLRVKEAVEKRDMLVIQAIQTIDDIDKTTNLFMGRIREWYGLHFPELNRLIEKHETYARIILELGERENFSIEKLMKLGIPEKRAEKIIEAAKASMGAAFRKEDMEHLRAICKTTLELYERRRELENYLEEAMDEVAPNIKVLVGALLGARLIALAGSLENLAKMPASTIQVLGAEKALFRALRTGSKPPKHGIIFQHTYIREARKWQRGKIARALAGKLAIAARTDAYSGKYIGEELKADLEKRVEEIKEKYSEPPQKVYRPTKRQKKKKRRKKHGRS
;
A
#
# COMPACT_ATOMS: atom_id res chain seq x y z
N MET A 1 -18.32 -48.02 -12.17
CA MET A 1 -17.92 -46.99 -13.14
C MET A 1 -16.42 -46.81 -13.03
N LEU A 2 -15.68 -46.66 -14.14
CA LEU A 2 -14.24 -46.46 -14.08
C LEU A 2 -13.92 -45.06 -13.53
N LYS A 3 -13.16 -45.01 -12.43
CA LYS A 3 -12.74 -43.82 -11.71
C LYS A 3 -11.25 -43.60 -11.89
N ALA A 4 -10.84 -42.36 -12.19
CA ALA A 4 -9.43 -42.00 -12.35
C ALA A 4 -9.05 -40.81 -11.46
N THR A 5 -7.91 -40.90 -10.80
CA THR A 5 -7.34 -39.81 -9.99
C THR A 5 -6.32 -39.05 -10.81
N ILE A 6 -6.56 -37.77 -11.10
CA ILE A 6 -5.66 -36.88 -11.85
C ILE A 6 -4.81 -36.09 -10.86
N ILE A 7 -3.49 -36.24 -10.96
CA ILE A 7 -2.50 -35.54 -10.14
C ILE A 7 -1.53 -34.77 -11.04
N GLU A 8 -1.32 -33.49 -10.73
CA GLU A 8 -0.27 -32.67 -11.34
C GLU A 8 1.07 -32.87 -10.63
N CYS A 9 2.17 -32.92 -11.37
CA CYS A 9 3.52 -32.99 -10.82
C CYS A 9 4.48 -32.09 -11.61
N PRO A 10 5.72 -31.85 -11.12
CA PRO A 10 6.68 -30.93 -11.74
C PRO A 10 7.03 -31.22 -13.22
N PHE A 11 6.70 -32.39 -13.75
CA PHE A 11 7.08 -32.82 -15.09
C PHE A 11 5.93 -33.38 -15.94
N ALA A 12 4.74 -33.58 -15.37
CA ALA A 12 3.60 -34.16 -16.08
C ALA A 12 2.26 -33.92 -15.36
N ILE A 13 1.18 -34.20 -16.07
CA ILE A 13 -0.12 -34.52 -15.47
C ILE A 13 -0.34 -36.03 -15.65
N LEU A 14 -0.58 -36.72 -14.54
CA LEU A 14 -0.74 -38.17 -14.50
C LEU A 14 -2.15 -38.52 -14.04
N ALA A 15 -2.70 -39.59 -14.62
CA ALA A 15 -3.95 -40.17 -14.19
C ALA A 15 -3.73 -41.59 -13.69
N PHE A 16 -4.26 -41.89 -12.51
CA PHE A 16 -4.13 -43.16 -11.81
C PHE A 16 -5.48 -43.85 -11.69
N ASN A 17 -5.50 -45.18 -11.71
CA ASN A 17 -6.68 -45.95 -11.31
C ASN A 17 -6.75 -46.11 -9.77
N GLU A 18 -7.77 -46.82 -9.28
CA GLU A 18 -7.97 -47.09 -7.84
C GLU A 18 -6.85 -47.95 -7.22
N LYS A 19 -6.04 -48.64 -8.03
CA LYS A 19 -4.87 -49.42 -7.60
C LYS A 19 -3.56 -48.62 -7.64
N ASN A 20 -3.62 -47.31 -7.89
CA ASN A 20 -2.48 -46.42 -8.07
C ASN A 20 -1.58 -46.77 -9.27
N GLU A 21 -2.13 -47.42 -10.30
CA GLU A 21 -1.44 -47.65 -11.58
C GLU A 21 -1.71 -46.51 -12.55
N ILE A 22 -0.70 -46.11 -13.33
CA ILE A 22 -0.81 -45.01 -14.29
C ILE A 22 -1.63 -45.46 -15.51
N VAL A 23 -2.80 -44.86 -15.71
CA VAL A 23 -3.73 -45.15 -16.82
C VAL A 23 -3.73 -44.07 -17.91
N GLY A 24 -3.17 -42.90 -17.60
CA GLY A 24 -2.96 -41.80 -18.55
C GLY A 24 -1.80 -40.91 -18.12
N LYS A 25 -1.10 -40.33 -19.09
CA LYS A 25 0.00 -39.40 -18.84
C LYS A 25 0.09 -38.37 -19.96
N VAL A 26 0.36 -37.13 -19.59
CA VAL A 26 0.80 -36.10 -20.53
C VAL A 26 1.97 -35.35 -19.89
N MET A 27 3.11 -35.36 -20.58
CA MET A 27 4.35 -34.76 -20.08
C MET A 27 4.37 -33.26 -20.39
N PHE A 28 4.95 -32.48 -19.48
CA PHE A 28 5.23 -31.08 -19.76
C PHE A 28 6.45 -30.92 -20.68
N PRO A 29 6.57 -29.77 -21.38
CA PRO A 29 7.77 -29.46 -22.16
C PRO A 29 9.02 -29.53 -21.28
N LYS A 30 10.14 -30.04 -21.82
CA LYS A 30 11.44 -30.08 -21.10
C LYS A 30 12.12 -28.71 -20.99
N LYS A 31 11.33 -27.63 -20.94
CA LYS A 31 11.77 -26.26 -20.66
C LYS A 31 11.11 -25.77 -19.36
N PRO A 32 11.88 -25.37 -18.33
CA PRO A 32 11.33 -24.94 -17.05
C PRO A 32 10.39 -23.73 -17.19
N GLU A 33 10.73 -22.78 -18.06
CA GLU A 33 9.97 -21.55 -18.29
C GLU A 33 8.55 -21.81 -18.81
N GLU A 34 8.41 -22.67 -19.83
CA GLU A 34 7.12 -23.03 -20.41
C GLU A 34 6.27 -23.84 -19.41
N THR A 35 6.92 -24.74 -18.66
CA THR A 35 6.25 -25.54 -17.63
C THR A 35 5.77 -24.68 -16.47
N ALA A 36 6.59 -23.72 -16.02
CA ALA A 36 6.22 -22.78 -14.95
C ALA A 36 4.96 -21.98 -15.32
N LYS A 37 4.88 -21.47 -16.55
CA LYS A 37 3.68 -20.78 -17.06
C LYS A 37 2.44 -21.67 -17.02
N LYS A 38 2.55 -22.91 -17.52
CA LYS A 38 1.43 -23.87 -17.52
C LYS A 38 0.96 -24.24 -16.12
N LEU A 39 1.87 -24.50 -15.20
CA LEU A 39 1.53 -24.77 -13.80
C LEU A 39 0.89 -23.55 -13.11
N GLN A 40 1.33 -22.34 -13.46
CA GLN A 40 0.70 -21.13 -12.95
C GLN A 40 -0.70 -20.91 -13.53
N ASP A 41 -0.91 -21.21 -14.80
CA ASP A 41 -2.22 -21.17 -15.46
C ASP A 41 -3.20 -22.17 -14.81
N LEU A 42 -2.76 -23.40 -14.52
CA LEU A 42 -3.55 -24.38 -13.77
C LEU A 42 -3.97 -23.87 -12.40
N LYS A 43 -3.07 -23.24 -11.66
CA LYS A 43 -3.38 -22.64 -10.34
C LYS A 43 -4.37 -21.48 -10.45
N ARG A 44 -4.38 -20.77 -11.58
CA ARG A 44 -5.32 -19.68 -11.87
C ARG A 44 -6.68 -20.16 -12.37
N GLY A 45 -6.90 -21.48 -12.47
CA GLY A 45 -8.12 -22.02 -13.05
C GLY A 45 -8.20 -21.87 -14.56
N LYS A 46 -7.07 -21.61 -15.25
CA LYS A 46 -7.01 -21.61 -16.71
C LYS A 46 -6.67 -23.04 -17.18
N PRO A 47 -7.42 -23.58 -18.17
CA PRO A 47 -7.13 -24.88 -18.74
C PRO A 47 -5.81 -24.81 -19.50
N ILE A 48 -5.12 -25.93 -19.52
CA ILE A 48 -3.96 -26.12 -20.38
C ILE A 48 -4.22 -27.29 -21.32
N LYS A 49 -3.58 -27.27 -22.48
CA LYS A 49 -3.75 -28.30 -23.52
C LYS A 49 -3.46 -29.70 -22.99
N GLU A 50 -2.47 -29.84 -22.11
CA GLU A 50 -2.09 -31.13 -21.53
C GLU A 50 -3.21 -31.77 -20.71
N LEU A 51 -3.97 -30.96 -19.97
CA LEU A 51 -5.10 -31.44 -19.17
C LEU A 51 -6.25 -31.85 -20.08
N GLU A 52 -6.53 -31.07 -21.12
CA GLU A 52 -7.60 -31.37 -22.10
C GLU A 52 -7.33 -32.67 -22.85
N VAL A 53 -6.09 -32.85 -23.32
CA VAL A 53 -5.66 -34.09 -24.00
C VAL A 53 -5.79 -35.29 -23.06
N LEU A 54 -5.30 -35.19 -21.82
CA LEU A 54 -5.37 -36.27 -20.86
C LEU A 54 -6.82 -36.69 -20.57
N VAL A 55 -7.70 -35.72 -20.32
CA VAL A 55 -9.11 -36.00 -20.02
C VAL A 55 -9.84 -36.56 -21.24
N GLY A 56 -9.55 -36.05 -22.45
CA GLY A 56 -10.08 -36.57 -23.70
C GLY A 56 -9.72 -38.04 -23.92
N ASP A 57 -8.47 -38.41 -23.69
CA ASP A 57 -8.00 -39.79 -23.82
C ASP A 57 -8.61 -40.72 -22.76
N LEU A 58 -8.78 -40.23 -21.52
CA LEU A 58 -9.43 -40.99 -20.45
C LEU A 58 -10.92 -41.23 -20.73
N LYS A 59 -11.62 -40.23 -21.29
CA LYS A 59 -13.03 -40.41 -21.72
C LYS A 59 -13.14 -41.49 -22.80
N LYS A 60 -12.25 -41.52 -23.80
CA LYS A 60 -12.21 -42.57 -24.83
C LYS A 60 -11.97 -43.96 -24.25
N LYS A 61 -11.18 -44.07 -23.18
CA LYS A 61 -10.93 -45.31 -22.43
C LYS A 61 -12.08 -45.71 -21.47
N GLY A 62 -13.17 -44.95 -21.42
CA GLY A 62 -14.36 -45.28 -20.63
C GLY A 62 -14.37 -44.74 -19.19
N TYR A 63 -13.43 -43.88 -18.81
CA TYR A 63 -13.43 -43.22 -17.49
C TYR A 63 -14.48 -42.09 -17.47
N LYS A 64 -15.39 -42.17 -16.49
CA LYS A 64 -16.52 -41.21 -16.34
C LYS A 64 -16.47 -40.41 -15.04
N SER A 65 -15.72 -40.87 -14.04
CA SER A 65 -15.57 -40.20 -12.75
C SER A 65 -14.10 -39.87 -12.51
N PHE A 66 -13.84 -38.66 -12.01
CA PHE A 66 -12.48 -38.17 -11.76
C PHE A 66 -12.30 -37.69 -10.32
N VAL A 67 -11.11 -37.89 -9.78
CA VAL A 67 -10.69 -37.33 -8.49
C VAL A 67 -9.50 -36.41 -8.72
N VAL A 68 -9.48 -35.26 -8.05
CA VAL A 68 -8.37 -34.31 -8.13
C VAL A 68 -7.97 -33.81 -6.73
N GLU A 69 -6.70 -33.46 -6.59
CA GLU A 69 -6.19 -32.82 -5.36
C GLU A 69 -6.31 -31.29 -5.41
N SER A 70 -6.72 -30.67 -6.52
CA SER A 70 -6.79 -29.20 -6.63
C SER A 70 -8.19 -28.70 -6.95
N GLU A 71 -8.65 -27.70 -6.21
CA GLU A 71 -9.91 -26.99 -6.46
C GLU A 71 -9.89 -26.27 -7.81
N SER A 72 -8.74 -25.74 -8.23
CA SER A 72 -8.62 -25.05 -9.51
C SER A 72 -8.82 -26.02 -10.68
N ILE A 73 -8.25 -27.24 -10.58
CA ILE A 73 -8.42 -28.30 -11.58
C ILE A 73 -9.86 -28.81 -11.58
N ALA A 74 -10.47 -29.01 -10.40
CA ALA A 74 -11.87 -29.40 -10.31
C ALA A 74 -12.80 -28.39 -11.00
N SER A 75 -12.53 -27.09 -10.79
CA SER A 75 -13.27 -26.00 -11.43
C SER A 75 -13.08 -26.00 -12.95
N ILE A 76 -11.85 -26.18 -13.44
CA ILE A 76 -11.56 -26.31 -14.88
C ILE A 76 -12.31 -27.49 -15.50
N LEU A 77 -12.29 -28.66 -14.84
CA LEU A 77 -12.96 -29.87 -15.32
C LEU A 77 -14.47 -29.66 -15.43
N LYS A 78 -15.07 -29.01 -14.44
CA LYS A 78 -16.51 -28.72 -14.40
C LYS A 78 -16.91 -27.69 -15.45
N GLU A 79 -16.27 -26.53 -15.45
CA GLU A 79 -16.66 -25.38 -16.29
C GLU A 79 -16.33 -25.57 -17.76
N LYS A 80 -15.17 -26.15 -18.07
CA LYS A 80 -14.66 -26.19 -19.46
C LYS A 80 -14.76 -27.55 -20.13
N LEU A 81 -14.71 -28.63 -19.34
CA LEU A 81 -14.73 -29.99 -19.87
C LEU A 81 -16.05 -30.73 -19.58
N GLY A 82 -16.96 -30.10 -18.82
CA GLY A 82 -18.27 -30.64 -18.47
C GLY A 82 -18.18 -31.93 -17.65
N VAL A 83 -17.14 -32.07 -16.82
CA VAL A 83 -16.85 -33.27 -16.05
C VAL A 83 -16.91 -32.95 -14.56
N GLU A 84 -17.71 -33.69 -13.82
CA GLU A 84 -17.67 -33.62 -12.36
C GLU A 84 -16.43 -34.36 -11.81
N ALA A 85 -15.70 -33.67 -10.96
CA ALA A 85 -14.53 -34.18 -10.27
C ALA A 85 -14.70 -34.08 -8.76
N GLU A 86 -14.45 -35.17 -8.06
CA GLU A 86 -14.41 -35.21 -6.60
C GLU A 86 -13.07 -34.65 -6.11
N ILE A 87 -13.09 -33.83 -5.06
CA ILE A 87 -11.88 -33.26 -4.47
C ILE A 87 -11.49 -34.09 -3.25
N LEU A 88 -10.34 -34.76 -3.30
CA LEU A 88 -9.79 -35.54 -2.20
C LEU A 88 -8.37 -35.06 -1.90
N LYS A 89 -8.12 -34.53 -0.69
CA LYS A 89 -6.83 -33.98 -0.27
C LYS A 89 -6.41 -34.58 1.10
N PRO A 90 -5.36 -35.42 1.18
CA PRO A 90 -4.59 -36.00 0.09
C PRO A 90 -5.33 -37.17 -0.58
N ALA A 91 -5.05 -37.41 -1.87
CA ALA A 91 -5.49 -38.62 -2.54
C ALA A 91 -4.42 -39.72 -2.43
N SER A 92 -4.84 -41.00 -2.33
CA SER A 92 -3.91 -42.13 -2.25
C SER A 92 -2.90 -42.15 -3.42
N ALA A 93 -3.37 -41.85 -4.63
CA ALA A 93 -2.52 -41.73 -5.81
C ALA A 93 -1.51 -40.58 -5.73
N GLY A 94 -1.88 -39.48 -5.07
CA GLY A 94 -0.98 -38.34 -4.83
C GLY A 94 0.13 -38.68 -3.84
N GLU A 95 -0.19 -39.40 -2.76
CA GLU A 95 0.80 -39.91 -1.81
C GLU A 95 1.76 -40.90 -2.48
N TYR A 96 1.22 -41.83 -3.27
CA TYR A 96 2.01 -42.77 -4.06
C TYR A 96 2.99 -42.07 -5.00
N LEU A 97 2.51 -41.07 -5.77
CA LEU A 97 3.35 -40.29 -6.67
C LEU A 97 4.44 -39.52 -5.92
N ARG A 98 4.12 -38.90 -4.78
CA ARG A 98 5.09 -38.16 -3.97
C ARG A 98 6.16 -39.08 -3.37
N GLY A 99 5.78 -40.28 -2.94
CA GLY A 99 6.71 -41.27 -2.39
C GLY A 99 7.66 -41.88 -3.42
N LYS A 100 7.25 -41.98 -4.69
CA LYS A 100 8.02 -42.64 -5.77
C LYS A 100 8.33 -41.73 -6.96
N MET A 101 8.44 -40.43 -6.73
CA MET A 101 8.51 -39.44 -7.81
C MET A 101 9.73 -39.65 -8.72
N GLU A 102 10.89 -40.00 -8.16
CA GLU A 102 12.12 -40.29 -8.90
C GLU A 102 11.98 -41.54 -9.78
N GLU A 103 11.46 -42.63 -9.22
CA GLU A 103 11.20 -43.89 -9.95
C GLU A 103 10.21 -43.68 -11.11
N ILE A 104 9.13 -42.94 -10.86
CA ILE A 104 8.11 -42.65 -11.86
C ILE A 104 8.69 -41.76 -12.97
N ALA A 105 9.49 -40.75 -12.64
CA ALA A 105 10.12 -39.89 -13.64
C ALA A 105 11.09 -40.65 -14.57
N LEU A 106 11.83 -41.63 -14.03
CA LEU A 106 12.68 -42.54 -14.79
C LEU A 106 11.86 -43.48 -15.68
N THR A 107 10.84 -44.13 -15.10
CA THR A 107 9.96 -45.07 -15.82
C THR A 107 9.23 -44.40 -16.97
N LEU A 108 8.88 -43.12 -16.81
CA LEU A 108 8.22 -42.33 -17.83
C LEU A 108 9.18 -41.74 -18.89
N GLY A 109 10.50 -41.94 -18.74
CA GLY A 109 11.52 -41.45 -19.66
C GLY A 109 11.72 -39.93 -19.64
N PHE A 110 11.26 -39.26 -18.57
CA PHE A 110 11.44 -37.81 -18.44
C PHE A 110 12.92 -37.46 -18.21
N ILE A 111 13.54 -38.20 -17.30
CA ILE A 111 14.94 -38.10 -16.90
C ILE A 111 15.68 -39.40 -17.23
N LYS A 112 17.00 -39.31 -17.40
CA LYS A 112 17.89 -40.46 -17.58
C LYS A 112 18.63 -40.84 -16.29
N LYS A 113 18.82 -39.86 -15.39
CA LYS A 113 19.48 -40.04 -14.09
C LYS A 113 18.65 -39.39 -12.97
N PRO A 114 18.64 -39.94 -11.75
CA PRO A 114 17.91 -39.35 -10.61
C PRO A 114 18.29 -37.89 -10.33
N GLU A 115 19.58 -37.53 -10.45
CA GLU A 115 20.08 -36.17 -10.19
C GLU A 115 19.42 -35.11 -11.07
N GLN A 116 19.04 -35.47 -12.30
CA GLN A 116 18.41 -34.55 -13.25
C GLN A 116 17.05 -34.06 -12.76
N LEU A 117 16.33 -34.87 -11.97
CA LEU A 117 15.05 -34.45 -11.42
C LEU A 117 15.21 -33.31 -10.42
N LYS A 118 16.22 -33.40 -9.56
CA LYS A 118 16.49 -32.38 -8.54
C LYS A 118 16.85 -31.05 -9.20
N THR A 119 17.73 -31.08 -10.21
CA THR A 119 18.08 -29.90 -11.00
C THR A 119 16.86 -29.34 -11.74
N TRP A 120 16.03 -30.20 -12.34
CA TRP A 120 14.80 -29.78 -13.01
C TRP A 120 13.83 -29.08 -12.05
N ILE A 121 13.54 -29.69 -10.91
CA ILE A 121 12.65 -29.14 -9.89
C ILE A 121 13.19 -27.80 -9.38
N HIS A 122 14.50 -27.70 -9.14
CA HIS A 122 15.13 -26.45 -8.73
C HIS A 122 14.89 -25.34 -9.78
N ASN A 123 15.25 -25.59 -11.04
CA ASN A 123 15.10 -24.61 -12.12
C ASN A 123 13.63 -24.21 -12.33
N LEU A 124 12.71 -25.18 -12.29
CA LEU A 124 11.27 -24.92 -12.38
C LEU A 124 10.78 -24.06 -11.22
N THR A 125 11.26 -24.32 -10.01
CA THR A 125 10.91 -23.54 -8.81
C THR A 125 11.40 -22.11 -8.91
N VAL A 126 12.61 -21.89 -9.45
CA VAL A 126 13.15 -20.55 -9.72
C VAL A 126 12.24 -19.81 -10.72
N GLU A 127 11.87 -20.44 -11.84
CA GLU A 127 11.01 -19.80 -12.84
C GLU A 127 9.59 -19.51 -12.31
N LEU A 128 9.00 -20.45 -11.56
CA LEU A 128 7.71 -20.22 -10.87
C LEU A 128 7.80 -19.05 -9.89
N THR A 129 8.92 -18.92 -9.16
CA THR A 129 9.13 -17.82 -8.22
C THR A 129 9.25 -16.50 -8.95
N LYS A 130 10.03 -16.43 -10.05
CA LYS A 130 10.15 -15.23 -10.89
C LYS A 130 8.79 -14.75 -11.39
N LEU A 131 7.95 -15.66 -11.88
CA LEU A 131 6.60 -15.33 -12.34
C LEU A 131 5.73 -14.76 -11.21
N ARG A 132 5.78 -15.35 -10.02
CA ARG A 132 5.01 -14.86 -8.85
C ARG A 132 5.52 -13.51 -8.34
N VAL A 133 6.83 -13.28 -8.35
CA VAL A 133 7.42 -11.98 -7.97
C VAL A 133 7.03 -10.91 -8.98
N LYS A 134 7.14 -11.21 -10.28
CA LYS A 134 6.76 -10.29 -11.35
C LYS A 134 5.30 -9.86 -11.21
N GLU A 135 4.39 -10.79 -10.96
CA GLU A 135 2.97 -10.50 -10.74
C GLU A 135 2.69 -9.66 -9.49
N ALA A 136 3.46 -9.86 -8.42
CA ALA A 136 3.31 -9.06 -7.22
C ALA A 136 3.77 -7.61 -7.45
N VAL A 137 4.80 -7.41 -8.27
CA VAL A 137 5.35 -6.08 -8.60
C VAL A 137 4.53 -5.36 -9.67
N GLU A 138 3.90 -6.09 -10.60
CA GLU A 138 3.05 -5.54 -11.66
C GLU A 138 1.73 -4.95 -11.14
N LYS A 139 1.37 -5.17 -9.87
CA LYS A 139 0.17 -4.55 -9.32
C LYS A 139 0.33 -3.03 -9.27
N ARG A 140 -0.61 -2.32 -9.89
CA ARG A 140 -0.58 -0.85 -9.99
C ARG A 140 -0.65 -0.15 -8.63
N ASP A 141 -1.19 -0.79 -7.59
CA ASP A 141 -1.19 -0.26 -6.23
C ASP A 141 0.22 -0.08 -5.65
N MET A 142 1.22 -0.85 -6.11
CA MET A 142 2.62 -0.66 -5.72
C MET A 142 3.17 0.69 -6.18
N LEU A 143 2.81 1.14 -7.39
CA LEU A 143 3.23 2.45 -7.90
C LEU A 143 2.60 3.59 -7.11
N VAL A 144 1.33 3.45 -6.72
CA VAL A 144 0.61 4.39 -5.84
C VAL A 144 1.33 4.52 -4.50
N ILE A 145 1.76 3.39 -3.90
CA ILE A 145 2.51 3.37 -2.63
C ILE A 145 3.84 4.11 -2.77
N GLN A 146 4.60 3.84 -3.84
CA GLN A 146 5.90 4.50 -4.05
C GLN A 146 5.74 6.01 -4.29
N ALA A 147 4.74 6.41 -5.08
CA ALA A 147 4.47 7.82 -5.35
C ALA A 147 4.13 8.60 -4.07
N ILE A 148 3.24 8.08 -3.21
CA ILE A 148 2.87 8.79 -1.98
C ILE A 148 4.01 8.83 -0.96
N GLN A 149 4.82 7.77 -0.85
CA GLN A 149 6.01 7.77 0.00
C GLN A 149 7.03 8.82 -0.48
N THR A 150 7.22 8.92 -1.80
CA THR A 150 8.09 9.93 -2.41
C THR A 150 7.58 11.34 -2.14
N ILE A 151 6.27 11.59 -2.25
CA ILE A 151 5.67 12.89 -1.90
C ILE A 151 5.93 13.21 -0.42
N ASP A 152 5.71 12.27 0.49
CA ASP A 152 5.94 12.47 1.92
C ASP A 152 7.43 12.73 2.24
N ASP A 153 8.36 12.15 1.48
CA ASP A 153 9.80 12.39 1.62
C ASP A 153 10.24 13.72 1.00
N ILE A 154 9.64 14.14 -0.12
CA ILE A 154 9.81 15.50 -0.66
C ILE A 154 9.30 16.53 0.35
N ASP A 155 8.14 16.31 0.98
CA ASP A 155 7.59 17.22 1.99
C ASP A 155 8.53 17.36 3.20
N LYS A 156 9.12 16.26 3.69
CA LYS A 156 10.12 16.33 4.77
C LYS A 156 11.39 17.05 4.33
N THR A 157 11.88 16.76 3.13
CA THR A 157 13.14 17.28 2.59
C THR A 157 13.04 18.77 2.31
N THR A 158 11.98 19.22 1.66
CA THR A 158 11.70 20.65 1.41
C THR A 158 11.59 21.42 2.72
N ASN A 159 10.90 20.89 3.74
CA ASN A 159 10.85 21.52 5.06
C ASN A 159 12.24 21.63 5.72
N LEU A 160 13.06 20.59 5.62
CA LEU A 160 14.43 20.61 6.15
C LEU A 160 15.31 21.65 5.43
N PHE A 161 15.28 21.66 4.09
CA PHE A 161 16.03 22.62 3.28
C PHE A 161 15.57 24.05 3.52
N MET A 162 14.26 24.28 3.64
CA MET A 162 13.72 25.61 3.93
C MET A 162 14.13 26.12 5.32
N GLY A 163 14.23 25.23 6.32
CA GLY A 163 14.82 25.56 7.61
C GLY A 163 16.26 26.03 7.47
N ARG A 164 17.08 25.28 6.73
CA ARG A 164 18.49 25.63 6.48
C ARG A 164 18.66 26.91 5.65
N ILE A 165 17.84 27.10 4.61
CA ILE A 165 17.84 28.30 3.75
C ILE A 165 17.48 29.54 4.58
N ARG A 166 16.46 29.46 5.44
CA ARG A 166 16.06 30.58 6.32
C ARG A 166 17.14 30.93 7.34
N GLU A 167 17.81 29.93 7.92
CA GLU A 167 18.94 30.17 8.82
C GLU A 167 20.13 30.79 8.07
N TRP A 168 20.47 30.28 6.90
CA TRP A 168 21.62 30.74 6.12
C TRP A 168 21.40 32.16 5.57
N TYR A 169 20.28 32.41 4.89
CA TYR A 169 19.95 33.74 4.42
C TYR A 169 19.68 34.72 5.58
N GLY A 170 19.26 34.22 6.74
CA GLY A 170 19.09 35.01 7.95
C GLY A 170 20.39 35.67 8.44
N LEU A 171 21.56 35.15 8.06
CA LEU A 171 22.84 35.83 8.32
C LEU A 171 22.98 37.13 7.48
N HIS A 172 22.37 37.17 6.29
CA HIS A 172 22.37 38.32 5.39
C HIS A 172 21.18 39.25 5.59
N PHE A 173 19.98 38.70 5.77
CA PHE A 173 18.75 39.48 5.94
C PHE A 173 17.80 38.82 6.96
N PRO A 174 18.09 38.95 8.27
CA PRO A 174 17.33 38.25 9.32
C PRO A 174 15.85 38.68 9.41
N GLU A 175 15.55 39.94 9.10
CA GLU A 175 14.21 40.51 9.20
C GLU A 175 13.22 39.87 8.20
N LEU A 176 13.70 39.41 7.03
CA LEU A 176 12.87 38.79 6.01
C LEU A 176 12.13 37.54 6.54
N ASN A 177 12.73 36.82 7.49
CA ASN A 177 12.16 35.60 8.05
C ASN A 177 10.80 35.84 8.72
N ARG A 178 10.62 37.01 9.37
CA ARG A 178 9.36 37.40 10.02
C ARG A 178 8.34 37.99 9.05
N LEU A 179 8.80 38.55 7.93
CA LEU A 179 7.95 39.22 6.95
C LEU A 179 7.30 38.25 5.96
N ILE A 180 7.95 37.11 5.70
CA ILE A 180 7.49 36.10 4.75
C ILE A 180 7.34 34.73 5.43
N GLU A 181 6.08 34.34 5.66
CA GLU A 181 5.74 33.05 6.26
C GLU A 181 5.88 31.88 5.26
N LYS A 182 5.39 32.06 4.03
CA LYS A 182 5.38 31.01 2.99
C LYS A 182 6.80 30.66 2.52
N HIS A 183 7.15 29.38 2.62
CA HIS A 183 8.47 28.86 2.28
C HIS A 183 8.82 29.02 0.79
N GLU A 184 7.92 28.63 -0.11
CA GLU A 184 8.14 28.72 -1.55
C GLU A 184 8.37 30.17 -2.01
N THR A 185 7.61 31.12 -1.46
CA THR A 185 7.80 32.55 -1.72
C THR A 185 9.15 33.04 -1.21
N TYR A 186 9.57 32.62 -0.01
CA TYR A 186 10.86 32.98 0.58
C TYR A 186 12.03 32.52 -0.30
N ALA A 187 12.03 31.26 -0.74
CA ALA A 187 13.06 30.73 -1.63
C ALA A 187 13.08 31.44 -2.99
N ARG A 188 11.91 31.79 -3.55
CA ARG A 188 11.81 32.51 -4.83
C ARG A 188 12.41 33.92 -4.77
N ILE A 189 12.18 34.64 -3.66
CA ILE A 189 12.81 35.96 -3.45
C ILE A 189 14.34 35.85 -3.48
N ILE A 190 14.90 34.87 -2.78
CA ILE A 190 16.36 34.67 -2.71
C ILE A 190 16.91 34.27 -4.09
N LEU A 191 16.24 33.36 -4.78
CA LEU A 191 16.65 32.91 -6.11
C LEU A 191 16.72 34.08 -7.11
N GLU A 192 15.66 34.90 -7.18
CA GLU A 192 15.50 35.95 -8.18
C GLU A 192 16.25 37.25 -7.81
N LEU A 193 16.24 37.64 -6.52
CA LEU A 193 16.77 38.93 -6.08
C LEU A 193 18.13 38.80 -5.38
N GLY A 194 18.38 37.69 -4.68
CA GLY A 194 19.61 37.43 -3.91
C GLY A 194 19.84 38.49 -2.83
N GLU A 195 20.80 39.38 -3.08
CA GLU A 195 21.15 40.48 -2.19
C GLU A 195 19.96 41.42 -1.93
N ARG A 196 19.81 41.86 -0.68
CA ARG A 196 18.74 42.78 -0.23
C ARG A 196 18.76 44.13 -0.96
N GLU A 197 19.92 44.54 -1.47
CA GLU A 197 20.13 45.76 -2.26
C GLU A 197 19.40 45.71 -3.61
N ASN A 198 19.11 44.51 -4.14
CA ASN A 198 18.41 44.34 -5.41
C ASN A 198 16.88 44.44 -5.29
N PHE A 199 16.36 44.62 -4.07
CA PHE A 199 14.94 44.58 -3.77
C PHE A 199 14.29 45.90 -4.20
N SER A 200 13.21 45.80 -4.96
CA SER A 200 12.37 46.93 -5.37
C SER A 200 10.90 46.54 -5.30
N ILE A 201 10.02 47.52 -5.14
CA ILE A 201 8.57 47.29 -5.00
C ILE A 201 8.08 46.51 -6.21
N GLU A 202 8.45 46.94 -7.42
CA GLU A 202 8.08 46.30 -8.68
C GLU A 202 8.52 44.83 -8.75
N LYS A 203 9.78 44.52 -8.39
CA LYS A 203 10.29 43.15 -8.44
C LYS A 203 9.61 42.27 -7.39
N LEU A 204 9.36 42.77 -6.19
CA LEU A 204 8.66 42.02 -5.14
C LEU A 204 7.18 41.78 -5.50
N MET A 205 6.52 42.75 -6.14
CA MET A 205 5.15 42.59 -6.64
C MET A 205 5.07 41.54 -7.77
N LYS A 206 6.05 41.49 -8.67
CA LYS A 206 6.16 40.42 -9.70
C LYS A 206 6.25 39.03 -9.08
N LEU A 207 6.77 38.90 -7.86
CA LEU A 207 6.83 37.62 -7.12
C LEU A 207 5.55 37.32 -6.32
N GLY A 208 4.50 38.10 -6.49
CA GLY A 208 3.19 37.90 -5.84
C GLY A 208 3.12 38.44 -4.42
N ILE A 209 4.01 39.34 -4.03
CA ILE A 209 4.00 39.98 -2.71
C ILE A 209 3.14 41.25 -2.77
N PRO A 210 2.14 41.41 -1.88
CA PRO A 210 1.33 42.62 -1.83
C PRO A 210 2.19 43.87 -1.60
N GLU A 211 1.83 44.98 -2.23
CA GLU A 211 2.55 46.26 -2.17
C GLU A 211 2.88 46.71 -0.73
N LYS A 212 1.88 46.72 0.17
CA LYS A 212 2.07 47.05 1.59
C LYS A 212 3.09 46.17 2.32
N ARG A 213 3.28 44.92 1.88
CA ARG A 213 4.31 44.02 2.44
C ARG A 213 5.66 44.29 1.77
N ALA A 214 5.68 44.57 0.46
CA ALA A 214 6.90 44.91 -0.27
C ALA A 214 7.55 46.19 0.30
N GLU A 215 6.77 47.23 0.61
CA GLU A 215 7.25 48.45 1.26
C GLU A 215 7.95 48.15 2.59
N LYS A 216 7.31 47.38 3.46
CA LYS A 216 7.88 46.96 4.75
C LYS A 216 9.16 46.14 4.60
N ILE A 217 9.24 45.31 3.56
CA ILE A 217 10.46 44.53 3.26
C ILE A 217 11.59 45.46 2.85
N ILE A 218 11.33 46.48 2.04
CA ILE A 218 12.36 47.44 1.61
C ILE A 218 12.82 48.31 2.78
N GLU A 219 11.89 48.77 3.61
CA GLU A 219 12.22 49.50 4.84
C GLU A 219 13.11 48.65 5.77
N ALA A 220 12.73 47.37 5.98
CA ALA A 220 13.53 46.43 6.75
C ALA A 220 14.88 46.11 6.09
N ALA A 221 14.97 46.08 4.76
CA ALA A 221 16.23 45.85 4.05
C ALA A 221 17.21 47.00 4.26
N LYS A 222 16.73 48.26 4.25
CA LYS A 222 17.55 49.45 4.51
C LYS A 222 18.06 49.51 5.96
N ALA A 223 17.23 49.07 6.91
CA ALA A 223 17.56 49.05 8.33
C ALA A 223 18.17 47.71 8.79
N SER A 224 18.50 46.80 7.86
CA SER A 224 18.90 45.44 8.22
C SER A 224 20.25 45.41 8.93
N MET A 225 20.34 44.59 9.97
CA MET A 225 21.59 44.35 10.71
C MET A 225 22.42 43.17 10.14
N GLY A 226 21.97 42.56 9.03
CA GLY A 226 22.61 41.37 8.48
C GLY A 226 23.95 41.66 7.78
N ALA A 227 24.82 40.65 7.73
CA ALA A 227 26.13 40.74 7.11
C ALA A 227 26.04 40.81 5.58
N ALA A 228 27.00 41.48 4.95
CA ALA A 228 27.16 41.39 3.49
C ALA A 228 27.67 39.99 3.11
N PHE A 229 27.08 39.40 2.08
CA PHE A 229 27.56 38.13 1.53
C PHE A 229 28.50 38.39 0.37
N ARG A 230 29.44 37.48 0.13
CA ARG A 230 30.19 37.48 -1.13
C ARG A 230 29.28 36.94 -2.24
N LYS A 231 29.61 37.26 -3.48
CA LYS A 231 28.83 36.80 -4.64
C LYS A 231 28.78 35.28 -4.71
N GLU A 232 29.91 34.63 -4.43
CA GLU A 232 30.05 33.17 -4.42
C GLU A 232 29.16 32.53 -3.34
N ASP A 233 29.11 33.11 -2.14
CA ASP A 233 28.26 32.62 -1.04
C ASP A 233 26.78 32.72 -1.41
N MET A 234 26.38 33.83 -2.05
CA MET A 234 25.02 34.05 -2.51
C MET A 234 24.64 33.10 -3.66
N GLU A 235 25.56 32.79 -4.56
CA GLU A 235 25.35 31.83 -5.65
C GLU A 235 25.07 30.41 -5.13
N HIS A 236 25.83 29.95 -4.13
CA HIS A 236 25.56 28.67 -3.48
C HIS A 236 24.19 28.63 -2.81
N LEU A 237 23.80 29.73 -2.15
CA LEU A 237 22.48 29.83 -1.54
C LEU A 237 21.35 29.88 -2.59
N ARG A 238 21.55 30.56 -3.71
CA ARG A 238 20.60 30.56 -4.83
C ARG A 238 20.45 29.16 -5.44
N ALA A 239 21.55 28.41 -5.59
CA ALA A 239 21.52 27.05 -6.11
C ALA A 239 20.65 26.12 -5.23
N ILE A 240 20.80 26.17 -3.90
CA ILE A 240 19.96 25.35 -3.01
C ILE A 240 18.48 25.81 -3.02
N CYS A 241 18.23 27.11 -3.17
CA CYS A 241 16.86 27.62 -3.35
C CYS A 241 16.24 27.09 -4.64
N LYS A 242 17.00 27.06 -5.75
CA LYS A 242 16.55 26.51 -7.03
C LYS A 242 16.19 25.02 -6.90
N THR A 243 17.08 24.20 -6.35
CA THR A 243 16.79 22.76 -6.13
C THR A 243 15.56 22.56 -5.25
N THR A 244 15.38 23.40 -4.21
CA THR A 244 14.21 23.30 -3.33
C THR A 244 12.91 23.67 -4.06
N LEU A 245 12.93 24.66 -4.95
CA LEU A 245 11.78 25.02 -5.79
C LEU A 245 11.47 23.94 -6.83
N GLU A 246 12.48 23.34 -7.45
CA GLU A 246 12.32 22.20 -8.34
C GLU A 246 11.66 21.02 -7.59
N LEU A 247 12.03 20.76 -6.33
CA LEU A 247 11.35 19.74 -5.51
C LEU A 247 9.86 20.06 -5.28
N TYR A 248 9.50 21.33 -5.07
CA TYR A 248 8.08 21.73 -4.99
C TYR A 248 7.33 21.49 -6.30
N GLU A 249 7.98 21.68 -7.45
CA GLU A 249 7.41 21.37 -8.77
C GLU A 249 7.22 19.87 -8.96
N ARG A 250 8.26 19.06 -8.68
CA ARG A 250 8.16 17.60 -8.76
C ARG A 250 7.10 17.02 -7.82
N ARG A 251 6.92 17.62 -6.64
CA ARG A 251 5.82 17.28 -5.73
C ARG A 251 4.46 17.44 -6.40
N ARG A 252 4.22 18.57 -7.10
CA ARG A 252 2.95 18.84 -7.80
C ARG A 252 2.73 17.87 -8.97
N GLU A 253 3.78 17.57 -9.73
CA GLU A 253 3.72 16.57 -10.81
C GLU A 253 3.34 15.18 -10.27
N LEU A 254 3.96 14.75 -9.17
CA LEU A 254 3.65 13.47 -8.52
C LEU A 254 2.23 13.45 -7.93
N GLU A 255 1.74 14.58 -7.42
CA GLU A 255 0.37 14.71 -6.93
C GLU A 255 -0.65 14.50 -8.07
N ASN A 256 -0.41 15.09 -9.24
CA ASN A 256 -1.24 14.88 -10.43
C ASN A 256 -1.18 13.42 -10.93
N TYR A 257 0.02 12.83 -10.99
CA TYR A 257 0.19 11.43 -11.33
C TYR A 257 -0.58 10.51 -10.35
N LEU A 258 -0.52 10.81 -9.05
CA LEU A 258 -1.22 10.05 -8.03
C LEU A 258 -2.73 10.16 -8.16
N GLU A 259 -3.25 11.34 -8.53
CA GLU A 259 -4.68 11.54 -8.81
C GLU A 259 -5.15 10.60 -9.93
N GLU A 260 -4.45 10.54 -11.06
CA GLU A 260 -4.78 9.66 -12.20
C GLU A 260 -4.61 8.17 -11.83
N ALA A 261 -3.50 7.81 -11.19
CA ALA A 261 -3.24 6.44 -10.77
C ALA A 261 -4.31 5.93 -9.77
N MET A 262 -4.85 6.83 -8.94
CA MET A 262 -5.84 6.46 -7.95
C MET A 262 -7.25 6.33 -8.52
N ASP A 263 -7.59 7.04 -9.61
CA ASP A 263 -8.83 6.78 -10.37
C ASP A 263 -8.85 5.35 -10.91
N GLU A 264 -7.68 4.84 -11.28
CA GLU A 264 -7.56 3.52 -11.87
C GLU A 264 -7.54 2.40 -10.82
N VAL A 265 -6.80 2.62 -9.72
CA VAL A 265 -6.54 1.59 -8.71
C VAL A 265 -7.63 1.52 -7.64
N ALA A 266 -8.12 2.67 -7.15
CA ALA A 266 -9.08 2.72 -6.05
C ALA A 266 -10.01 3.94 -6.15
N PRO A 267 -10.88 3.99 -7.18
CA PRO A 267 -11.78 5.13 -7.41
C PRO A 267 -12.76 5.33 -6.25
N ASN A 268 -13.24 4.26 -5.60
CA ASN A 268 -14.19 4.40 -4.50
C ASN A 268 -13.53 5.00 -3.25
N ILE A 269 -12.30 4.59 -2.94
CA ILE A 269 -11.52 5.21 -1.84
C ILE A 269 -11.24 6.68 -2.16
N LYS A 270 -10.81 6.98 -3.39
CA LYS A 270 -10.49 8.34 -3.83
C LYS A 270 -11.66 9.31 -3.63
N VAL A 271 -12.87 8.92 -4.00
CA VAL A 271 -14.07 9.76 -3.84
C VAL A 271 -14.35 10.08 -2.36
N LEU A 272 -14.05 9.14 -1.45
CA LEU A 272 -14.31 9.32 -0.02
C LEU A 272 -13.28 10.19 0.69
N VAL A 273 -12.00 10.10 0.32
CA VAL A 273 -10.91 10.75 1.10
C VAL A 273 -9.90 11.54 0.27
N GLY A 274 -10.00 11.54 -1.05
CA GLY A 274 -9.03 12.10 -1.99
C GLY A 274 -7.85 11.15 -2.27
N ALA A 275 -7.09 11.42 -3.33
CA ALA A 275 -5.99 10.54 -3.76
C ALA A 275 -4.86 10.45 -2.72
N LEU A 276 -4.43 11.59 -2.17
CA LEU A 276 -3.33 11.63 -1.18
C LEU A 276 -3.62 10.78 0.07
N LEU A 277 -4.78 10.97 0.70
CA LEU A 277 -5.13 10.23 1.92
C LEU A 277 -5.46 8.77 1.61
N GLY A 278 -6.09 8.48 0.47
CA GLY A 278 -6.34 7.12 -0.01
C GLY A 278 -5.04 6.35 -0.22
N ALA A 279 -4.09 6.94 -0.96
CA ALA A 279 -2.79 6.35 -1.20
C ALA A 279 -2.00 6.11 0.10
N ARG A 280 -2.04 7.04 1.07
CA ARG A 280 -1.41 6.81 2.39
C ARG A 280 -2.03 5.63 3.14
N LEU A 281 -3.36 5.44 3.06
CA LEU A 281 -4.03 4.28 3.68
C LEU A 281 -3.57 2.97 3.04
N ILE A 282 -3.48 2.94 1.70
CA ILE A 282 -2.97 1.78 0.95
C ILE A 282 -1.51 1.50 1.34
N ALA A 283 -0.67 2.54 1.42
CA ALA A 283 0.73 2.43 1.82
C ALA A 283 0.91 1.89 3.25
N LEU A 284 0.10 2.35 4.20
CA LEU A 284 0.12 1.82 5.58
C LEU A 284 -0.35 0.36 5.65
N ALA A 285 -1.25 -0.06 4.77
CA ALA A 285 -1.69 -1.45 4.66
C ALA A 285 -0.72 -2.35 3.86
N GLY A 286 0.16 -1.74 3.05
CA GLY A 286 1.14 -2.39 2.19
C GLY A 286 0.61 -2.87 0.83
N SER A 287 -0.73 -2.91 0.65
CA SER A 287 -1.40 -3.14 -0.64
C SER A 287 -2.89 -2.85 -0.51
N LEU A 288 -3.59 -2.67 -1.64
CA LEU A 288 -5.03 -2.49 -1.66
C LEU A 288 -5.76 -3.74 -1.15
N GLU A 289 -5.28 -4.94 -1.50
CA GLU A 289 -5.83 -6.20 -1.02
C GLU A 289 -5.72 -6.36 0.51
N ASN A 290 -4.59 -5.94 1.09
CA ASN A 290 -4.43 -5.96 2.54
C ASN A 290 -5.38 -4.98 3.20
N LEU A 291 -5.55 -3.78 2.63
CA LEU A 291 -6.51 -2.79 3.13
C LEU A 291 -7.95 -3.33 3.11
N ALA A 292 -8.34 -4.01 2.03
CA ALA A 292 -9.67 -4.63 1.89
C ALA A 292 -9.97 -5.70 2.95
N LYS A 293 -8.94 -6.43 3.39
CA LYS A 293 -9.03 -7.45 4.45
C LYS A 293 -9.12 -6.84 5.85
N MET A 294 -8.73 -5.58 6.03
CA MET A 294 -8.77 -4.94 7.35
C MET A 294 -10.22 -4.67 7.79
N PRO A 295 -10.53 -4.84 9.09
CA PRO A 295 -11.79 -4.36 9.63
C PRO A 295 -11.78 -2.83 9.74
N ALA A 296 -12.97 -2.22 9.73
CA ALA A 296 -13.13 -0.77 9.88
C ALA A 296 -12.47 -0.22 11.17
N SER A 297 -12.44 -1.00 12.25
CA SER A 297 -11.78 -0.62 13.51
C SER A 297 -10.26 -0.47 13.36
N THR A 298 -9.61 -1.28 12.51
CA THR A 298 -8.18 -1.15 12.19
C THR A 298 -7.96 0.05 11.30
N ILE A 299 -8.74 0.19 10.21
CA ILE A 299 -8.64 1.35 9.29
C ILE A 299 -8.79 2.67 10.05
N GLN A 300 -9.68 2.72 11.04
CA GLN A 300 -9.89 3.89 11.89
C GLN A 300 -8.61 4.39 12.57
N VAL A 301 -7.70 3.49 12.95
CA VAL A 301 -6.53 3.80 13.78
C VAL A 301 -5.18 3.58 13.05
N LEU A 302 -5.19 3.29 11.75
CA LEU A 302 -3.98 3.21 10.92
C LEU A 302 -3.16 4.51 11.01
N GLY A 303 -1.85 4.41 11.22
CA GLY A 303 -0.95 5.53 11.47
C GLY A 303 -0.90 6.00 12.94
N ALA A 304 -1.68 5.41 13.84
CA ALA A 304 -1.64 5.68 15.28
C ALA A 304 -1.20 4.45 16.11
N GLU A 305 -0.46 3.52 15.50
CA GLU A 305 -0.01 2.25 16.06
C GLU A 305 0.71 2.47 17.38
N LYS A 306 1.64 3.41 17.45
CA LYS A 306 2.41 3.72 18.67
C LYS A 306 1.50 4.11 19.84
N ALA A 307 0.46 4.90 19.58
CA ALA A 307 -0.50 5.32 20.60
C ALA A 307 -1.45 4.17 20.99
N LEU A 308 -1.88 3.38 20.00
CA LEU A 308 -2.73 2.21 20.18
C LEU A 308 -2.04 1.13 21.01
N PHE A 309 -0.83 0.72 20.64
CA PHE A 309 -0.05 -0.29 21.37
C PHE A 309 0.29 0.17 22.78
N ARG A 310 0.57 1.46 22.99
CA ARG A 310 0.73 2.03 24.33
C ARG A 310 -0.56 1.91 25.14
N ALA A 311 -1.72 2.20 24.54
CA ALA A 311 -3.02 2.07 25.21
C ALA A 311 -3.33 0.61 25.59
N LEU A 312 -3.11 -0.34 24.68
CA LEU A 312 -3.27 -1.77 24.93
C LEU A 312 -2.35 -2.26 26.06
N ARG A 313 -1.09 -1.83 26.09
CA ARG A 313 -0.13 -2.22 27.14
C ARG A 313 -0.43 -1.61 28.51
N THR A 314 -0.95 -0.40 28.55
CA THR A 314 -1.15 0.36 29.80
C THR A 314 -2.60 0.37 30.29
N GLY A 315 -3.55 -0.15 29.51
CA GLY A 315 -4.99 -0.02 29.76
C GLY A 315 -5.49 1.43 29.66
N SER A 316 -4.72 2.34 29.05
CA SER A 316 -5.15 3.72 28.84
C SER A 316 -6.11 3.85 27.66
N LYS A 317 -6.75 5.02 27.50
CA LYS A 317 -7.75 5.23 26.43
C LYS A 317 -7.08 5.11 25.05
N PRO A 318 -7.62 4.29 24.12
CA PRO A 318 -7.09 4.15 22.78
C PRO A 318 -7.26 5.44 21.95
N PRO A 319 -6.45 5.62 20.89
CA PRO A 319 -6.62 6.73 19.96
C PRO A 319 -7.99 6.65 19.27
N LYS A 320 -8.60 7.81 18.99
CA LYS A 320 -9.93 7.89 18.34
C LYS A 320 -9.85 7.77 16.82
N HIS A 321 -8.70 8.10 16.25
CA HIS A 321 -8.45 8.16 14.82
C HIS A 321 -6.94 8.10 14.59
N GLY A 322 -6.53 7.51 13.47
CA GLY A 322 -5.17 7.54 12.97
C GLY A 322 -5.01 8.63 11.90
N ILE A 323 -4.45 8.25 10.75
CA ILE A 323 -4.16 9.14 9.63
C ILE A 323 -5.42 9.77 9.02
N ILE A 324 -6.57 9.09 9.14
CA ILE A 324 -7.87 9.61 8.72
C ILE A 324 -8.25 10.93 9.41
N PHE A 325 -7.56 11.32 10.49
CA PHE A 325 -7.70 12.65 11.09
C PHE A 325 -7.44 13.81 10.10
N GLN A 326 -6.66 13.57 9.05
CA GLN A 326 -6.38 14.55 8.00
C GLN A 326 -7.63 14.92 7.19
N HIS A 327 -8.65 14.06 7.18
CA HIS A 327 -9.91 14.30 6.48
C HIS A 327 -10.65 15.52 7.04
N THR A 328 -11.17 16.38 6.15
CA THR A 328 -11.82 17.66 6.49
C THR A 328 -12.92 17.49 7.54
N TYR A 329 -13.84 16.52 7.34
CA TYR A 329 -14.94 16.24 8.27
C TYR A 329 -14.49 15.90 9.70
N ILE A 330 -13.29 15.36 9.90
CA ILE A 330 -12.78 15.01 11.23
C ILE A 330 -11.97 16.16 11.81
N ARG A 331 -11.13 16.82 11.00
CA ARG A 331 -10.29 17.94 11.45
C ARG A 331 -11.12 19.10 11.97
N GLU A 332 -12.19 19.45 11.26
CA GLU A 332 -13.08 20.57 11.57
C GLU A 332 -14.09 20.24 12.68
N ALA A 333 -14.45 18.97 12.86
CA ALA A 333 -15.43 18.57 13.85
C ALA A 333 -14.98 18.81 15.31
N ARG A 334 -15.98 19.01 16.19
CA ARG A 334 -15.76 19.21 17.63
C ARG A 334 -15.16 17.96 18.27
N LYS A 335 -14.31 18.12 19.29
CA LYS A 335 -13.50 17.02 19.91
C LYS A 335 -14.31 15.80 20.36
N TRP A 336 -15.59 15.96 20.73
CA TRP A 336 -16.49 14.89 21.14
C TRP A 336 -17.21 14.19 19.97
N GLN A 337 -17.27 14.83 18.81
CA GLN A 337 -17.86 14.28 17.57
C GLN A 337 -16.83 13.49 16.74
N ARG A 338 -15.56 13.91 16.75
CA ARG A 338 -14.46 13.33 15.96
C ARG A 338 -14.41 11.80 15.94
N GLY A 339 -14.58 11.16 17.10
CA GLY A 339 -14.52 9.69 17.19
C GLY A 339 -15.71 8.98 16.54
N LYS A 340 -16.88 9.62 16.48
CA LYS A 340 -18.07 9.06 15.81
C LYS A 340 -17.94 9.22 14.29
N ILE A 341 -17.49 10.38 13.84
CA ILE A 341 -17.22 10.65 12.42
C ILE A 341 -16.11 9.73 11.90
N ALA A 342 -15.01 9.58 12.64
CA ALA A 342 -13.92 8.67 12.29
C ALA A 342 -14.39 7.22 12.12
N ARG A 343 -15.32 6.76 12.97
CA ARG A 343 -15.90 5.41 12.85
C ARG A 343 -16.79 5.27 11.61
N ALA A 344 -17.60 6.28 11.33
CA ALA A 344 -18.46 6.30 10.13
C ALA A 344 -17.60 6.27 8.86
N LEU A 345 -16.58 7.13 8.78
CA LEU A 345 -15.64 7.17 7.67
C LEU A 345 -14.90 5.85 7.48
N ALA A 346 -14.35 5.27 8.56
CA ALA A 346 -13.64 3.99 8.47
C ALA A 346 -14.54 2.83 8.04
N GLY A 347 -15.82 2.86 8.42
CA GLY A 347 -16.82 1.90 7.94
C GLY A 347 -17.04 1.98 6.44
N LYS A 348 -17.19 3.19 5.90
CA LYS A 348 -17.36 3.42 4.46
C LYS A 348 -16.08 3.11 3.67
N LEU A 349 -14.92 3.48 4.20
CA LEU A 349 -13.62 3.11 3.63
C LEU A 349 -13.41 1.59 3.55
N ALA A 350 -13.85 0.82 4.55
CA ALA A 350 -13.75 -0.64 4.52
C ALA A 350 -14.60 -1.25 3.39
N ILE A 351 -15.77 -0.67 3.10
CA ILE A 351 -16.62 -1.10 1.99
C ILE A 351 -15.97 -0.71 0.66
N ALA A 352 -15.56 0.55 0.52
CA ALA A 352 -14.88 1.05 -0.67
C ALA A 352 -13.64 0.21 -1.03
N ALA A 353 -12.77 -0.07 -0.05
CA ALA A 353 -11.56 -0.87 -0.26
C ALA A 353 -11.87 -2.29 -0.76
N ARG A 354 -12.93 -2.92 -0.26
CA ARG A 354 -13.34 -4.26 -0.73
C ARG A 354 -13.92 -4.22 -2.14
N THR A 355 -14.72 -3.20 -2.45
CA THR A 355 -15.28 -3.04 -3.79
C THR A 355 -14.18 -2.76 -4.80
N ASP A 356 -13.23 -1.89 -4.48
CA ASP A 356 -12.06 -1.58 -5.32
C ASP A 356 -11.18 -2.83 -5.52
N ALA A 357 -10.90 -3.60 -4.46
CA ALA A 357 -10.01 -4.76 -4.55
C ALA A 357 -10.62 -5.98 -5.28
N TYR A 358 -11.94 -6.20 -5.16
CA TYR A 358 -12.55 -7.47 -5.60
C TYR A 358 -13.60 -7.33 -6.71
N SER A 359 -14.31 -6.20 -6.79
CA SER A 359 -15.43 -6.04 -7.72
C SER A 359 -15.14 -5.07 -8.87
N GLY A 360 -14.32 -4.04 -8.65
CA GLY A 360 -14.06 -2.97 -9.62
C GLY A 360 -15.29 -2.11 -9.98
N LYS A 361 -16.43 -2.29 -9.30
CA LYS A 361 -17.65 -1.49 -9.51
C LYS A 361 -17.48 -0.12 -8.86
N TYR A 362 -17.97 0.92 -9.53
CA TYR A 362 -18.01 2.25 -8.97
C TYR A 362 -19.29 2.44 -8.13
N ILE A 363 -19.13 2.65 -6.83
CA ILE A 363 -20.17 2.95 -5.83
C ILE A 363 -19.81 4.18 -4.97
N GLY A 364 -18.80 4.96 -5.38
CA GLY A 364 -18.19 6.02 -4.58
C GLY A 364 -19.18 7.11 -4.16
N GLU A 365 -20.06 7.52 -5.08
CA GLU A 365 -21.06 8.56 -4.83
C GLU A 365 -22.09 8.15 -3.77
N GLU A 366 -22.58 6.91 -3.84
CA GLU A 366 -23.52 6.37 -2.84
C GLU A 366 -22.86 6.32 -1.45
N LEU A 367 -21.62 5.83 -1.38
CA LEU A 367 -20.87 5.77 -0.13
C LEU A 367 -20.60 7.16 0.46
N LYS A 368 -20.34 8.15 -0.39
CA LYS A 368 -20.10 9.54 0.00
C LYS A 368 -21.38 10.20 0.51
N ALA A 369 -22.49 10.07 -0.19
CA ALA A 369 -23.79 10.60 0.24
C ALA A 369 -24.22 10.02 1.60
N ASP A 370 -24.06 8.70 1.77
CA ASP A 370 -24.33 8.05 3.06
C ASP A 370 -23.43 8.56 4.19
N LEU A 371 -22.15 8.81 3.89
CA LEU A 371 -21.20 9.36 4.87
C LEU A 371 -21.62 10.77 5.29
N GLU A 372 -21.97 11.62 4.33
CA GLU A 372 -22.39 13.00 4.56
C GLU A 372 -23.65 13.07 5.41
N LYS A 373 -24.67 12.27 5.07
CA LYS A 373 -25.88 12.13 5.88
C LYS A 373 -25.55 11.74 7.31
N ARG A 374 -24.67 10.75 7.49
CA ARG A 374 -24.26 10.28 8.82
C ARG A 374 -23.46 11.33 9.60
N VAL A 375 -22.65 12.13 8.92
CA VAL A 375 -21.90 13.23 9.54
C VAL A 375 -22.84 14.31 10.03
N GLU A 376 -23.86 14.67 9.24
CA GLU A 376 -24.84 15.68 9.63
C GLU A 376 -25.68 15.23 10.83
N GLU A 377 -26.17 13.99 10.82
CA GLU A 377 -26.86 13.38 11.97
C GLU A 377 -26.01 13.46 13.25
N ILE A 378 -24.69 13.27 13.15
CA ILE A 378 -23.77 13.35 14.30
C ILE A 378 -23.60 14.79 14.77
N LYS A 379 -23.57 15.77 13.86
CA LYS A 379 -23.44 17.18 14.20
C LYS A 379 -24.68 17.68 14.94
N GLU A 380 -25.86 17.34 14.44
CA GLU A 380 -27.14 17.70 15.03
C GLU A 380 -27.35 17.04 16.40
N LYS A 381 -27.26 15.70 16.44
CA LYS A 381 -27.55 14.91 17.66
C LYS A 381 -26.54 15.14 18.80
N TYR A 382 -25.33 15.57 18.48
CA TYR A 382 -24.27 15.81 19.45
C TYR A 382 -23.72 17.24 19.35
N SER A 383 -24.64 18.20 19.23
CA SER A 383 -24.34 19.63 19.29
C SER A 383 -23.61 19.98 20.59
N GLU A 384 -24.08 19.46 21.72
CA GLU A 384 -23.53 19.72 23.05
C GLU A 384 -22.40 18.75 23.47
N PRO A 385 -21.43 19.22 24.28
CA PRO A 385 -20.41 18.35 24.82
C PRO A 385 -21.03 17.33 25.79
N PRO A 386 -20.58 16.07 25.77
CA PRO A 386 -21.06 15.07 26.72
C PRO A 386 -20.74 15.52 28.15
N GLN A 387 -21.74 15.45 29.03
CA GLN A 387 -21.56 15.75 30.45
C GLN A 387 -20.42 14.88 31.02
N LYS A 388 -19.42 15.53 31.64
CA LYS A 388 -18.28 14.82 32.24
C LYS A 388 -18.80 14.01 33.43
N VAL A 389 -19.02 12.72 33.22
CA VAL A 389 -19.19 11.77 34.33
C VAL A 389 -17.87 11.71 35.10
N TYR A 390 -17.82 12.30 36.28
CA TYR A 390 -16.66 12.22 37.17
C TYR A 390 -16.46 10.76 37.59
N ARG A 391 -15.44 10.10 37.03
CA ARG A 391 -14.97 8.81 37.55
C ARG A 391 -13.82 9.09 38.52
N PRO A 392 -13.96 8.78 39.83
CA PRO A 392 -12.88 8.99 40.78
C PRO A 392 -11.65 8.19 40.33
N THR A 393 -10.55 8.89 40.10
CA THR A 393 -9.25 8.28 39.77
C THR A 393 -8.80 7.41 40.96
N LYS A 394 -8.67 6.10 40.76
CA LYS A 394 -7.98 5.23 41.72
C LYS A 394 -6.58 5.78 41.96
N ARG A 395 -6.34 6.37 43.14
CA ARG A 395 -5.01 6.83 43.58
C ARG A 395 -4.02 5.68 43.39
N GLN A 396 -3.06 5.84 42.48
CA GLN A 396 -1.93 4.92 42.39
C GLN A 396 -1.20 4.96 43.75
N LYS A 397 -1.16 3.82 44.45
CA LYS A 397 -0.38 3.66 45.69
C LYS A 397 1.06 4.07 45.38
N LYS A 398 1.52 5.19 45.96
CA LYS A 398 2.93 5.61 45.93
C LYS A 398 3.77 4.42 46.40
N LYS A 399 4.59 3.83 45.51
CA LYS A 399 5.63 2.87 45.91
C LYS A 399 6.51 3.56 46.96
N LYS A 400 6.49 3.06 48.20
CA LYS A 400 7.38 3.51 49.28
C LYS A 400 8.82 3.41 48.74
N ARG A 401 9.51 4.56 48.65
CA ARG A 401 10.95 4.62 48.43
C ARG A 401 11.62 3.76 49.51
N ARG A 402 12.25 2.65 49.13
CA ARG A 402 13.15 1.89 50.00
C ARG A 402 14.28 2.83 50.42
N LYS A 403 14.34 3.19 51.71
CA LYS A 403 15.50 3.84 52.31
C LYS A 403 16.71 2.92 52.08
N LYS A 404 17.69 3.38 51.30
CA LYS A 404 19.04 2.80 51.31
C LYS A 404 19.54 2.89 52.76
N HIS A 405 19.70 1.74 53.42
CA HIS A 405 20.51 1.68 54.62
C HIS A 405 21.96 1.84 54.17
N GLY A 406 22.66 2.79 54.80
CA GLY A 406 24.11 2.85 54.74
C GLY A 406 24.69 1.58 55.33
N ARG A 407 25.76 1.09 54.72
CA ARG A 407 26.74 0.26 55.40
C ARG A 407 27.95 1.17 55.65
N SER A 408 28.25 1.34 56.92
CA SER A 408 29.56 1.68 57.46
C SER A 408 30.63 0.75 56.93
#